data_AF-A0A965XYR3-F1
#
_entry.id   AF-A0A965XYR3-F1
#
_cell.length_a   1.000
_cell.length_b   1.000
_cell.length_c   1.000
_cell.angle_alpha   90.00
_cell.angle_beta   90.00
_cell.angle_gamma   90.00
#
_symmetry.space_group_name_H-M   'P 1'
#
loop_
_entity.id
_entity.type
_entity.pdbx_description
1 polymer ?
#
loop_
_entity_poly.entity_id
_entity_poly.type
_entity_poly.pdbx_seq_one_letter_code
_entity_poly.pdbx_strand_id
1 'polypeptide(L)'
;MKSFVAWSLAIALTLTAVVYQRMTGPTNPKRVSVEMGSQVLDMEFPRSLETKVPFNSFTIDGMFSSLEVALPNEVSGIDMYILWKRFPGNDSLSRIDAVCKDGVCSFEIPSQPPAGKIAYYPVLRFNGGEYRV
;
A
#
# COMPACT_ATOMS: atom_id res chain seq x y z
N MET A 1 17.43 43.94 11.36
CA MET A 1 16.45 43.23 12.22
C MET A 1 15.23 42.74 11.45
N LYS A 2 14.55 43.59 10.66
CA LYS A 2 13.38 43.20 9.85
C LYS A 2 13.66 42.06 8.86
N SER A 3 14.85 42.06 8.25
CA SER A 3 15.30 40.98 7.36
C SER A 3 15.55 39.66 8.10
N PHE A 4 16.14 39.70 9.28
CA PHE A 4 16.39 38.50 10.09
C PHE A 4 15.07 37.84 10.52
N VAL A 5 14.11 38.62 11.01
CA VAL A 5 12.78 38.11 11.37
C VAL A 5 12.06 37.52 10.15
N ALA A 6 12.13 38.19 9.00
CA ALA A 6 11.54 37.69 7.76
C ALA A 6 12.19 36.37 7.29
N TRP A 7 13.52 36.27 7.38
CA TRP A 7 14.26 35.06 7.02
C TRP A 7 13.99 33.90 7.98
N SER A 8 13.99 34.15 9.29
CA SER A 8 13.64 33.12 10.29
C SER A 8 12.23 32.59 10.07
N LEU A 9 11.27 33.47 9.79
CA LEU A 9 9.89 33.08 9.47
C LEU A 9 9.82 32.27 8.17
N ALA A 10 10.53 32.70 7.12
CA ALA A 10 10.57 31.98 5.84
C ALA A 10 11.15 30.56 6.01
N ILE A 11 12.21 30.40 6.80
CA ILE A 11 12.80 29.08 7.11
C ILE A 11 11.82 28.23 7.90
N ALA A 12 11.20 28.79 8.94
CA ALA A 12 10.23 28.06 9.76
C ALA A 12 9.03 27.57 8.93
N LEU A 13 8.48 28.43 8.06
CA LEU A 13 7.40 28.06 7.15
C LEU A 13 7.81 26.94 6.19
N THR A 14 9.01 27.05 5.61
CA THR A 14 9.53 26.03 4.67
C THR A 14 9.71 24.69 5.36
N LEU A 15 10.35 24.66 6.53
CA LEU A 15 10.55 23.42 7.29
C LEU A 15 9.22 22.79 7.70
N THR A 16 8.28 23.61 8.17
CA THR A 16 6.94 23.13 8.53
C THR A 16 6.21 22.55 7.33
N ALA A 17 6.29 23.21 6.16
CA ALA A 17 5.69 22.72 4.92
C ALA A 17 6.33 21.40 4.45
N VAL A 18 7.66 21.27 4.53
CA VAL A 18 8.38 20.04 4.15
C VAL A 18 7.98 18.87 5.05
N VAL A 19 7.91 19.10 6.37
CA VAL A 19 7.47 18.06 7.32
C VAL A 19 6.03 17.66 7.04
N TYR A 20 5.13 18.63 6.86
CA TYR A 20 3.73 18.37 6.53
C TYR A 20 3.59 17.55 5.24
N GLN A 21 4.29 17.94 4.16
CA GLN A 21 4.26 17.22 2.88
C GLN A 21 4.77 15.78 2.99
N ARG A 22 5.81 15.52 3.79
CA ARG A 22 6.29 14.15 4.02
C ARG A 22 5.30 13.32 4.82
N MET A 23 4.65 13.91 5.82
CA MET A 23 3.65 13.22 6.63
C MET A 23 2.35 12.91 5.86
N THR A 24 1.90 13.82 4.99
CA THR A 24 0.68 13.65 4.19
C THR A 24 0.95 13.12 2.79
N GLY A 25 2.19 12.72 2.50
CA GLY A 25 2.60 12.22 1.20
C GLY A 25 1.74 11.01 0.78
N PRO A 26 1.36 10.90 -0.51
CA PRO A 26 0.46 9.86 -1.00
C PRO A 26 1.07 8.46 -0.93
N THR A 27 2.39 8.37 -0.73
CA THR A 27 3.17 7.12 -0.67
C THR A 27 3.21 6.51 0.73
N ASN A 28 2.69 7.19 1.76
CA ASN A 28 2.66 6.63 3.11
C ASN A 28 1.76 5.39 3.15
N PRO A 29 2.27 4.23 3.60
CA PRO A 29 1.47 3.02 3.68
C PRO A 29 0.30 3.18 4.66
N LYS A 30 -0.76 2.39 4.45
CA LYS A 30 -1.86 2.29 5.40
C LYS A 30 -1.44 1.32 6.51
N ARG A 31 -1.19 1.84 7.70
CA ARG A 31 -0.98 1.03 8.91
C ARG A 31 -2.32 0.49 9.39
N VAL A 32 -2.39 -0.80 9.65
CA VAL A 32 -3.60 -1.48 10.15
C VAL A 32 -3.20 -2.45 11.24
N SER A 33 -3.95 -2.40 12.34
CA SER A 33 -3.87 -3.36 13.44
C SER A 33 -5.13 -4.23 13.42
N VAL A 34 -4.96 -5.54 13.38
CA VAL A 34 -6.06 -6.52 13.39
C VAL A 34 -5.99 -7.34 14.66
N GLU A 35 -7.06 -7.33 15.45
CA GLU A 35 -7.19 -8.16 16.64
C GLU A 35 -7.72 -9.55 16.25
N MET A 36 -6.91 -10.59 16.47
CA MET A 36 -7.24 -11.99 16.20
C MET A 36 -7.20 -12.77 17.51
N GLY A 37 -8.33 -12.76 18.24
CA GLY A 37 -8.42 -13.37 19.56
C GLY A 37 -7.55 -12.63 20.58
N SER A 38 -6.47 -13.26 21.06
CA SER A 38 -5.52 -12.66 22.00
C SER A 38 -4.26 -12.07 21.33
N GLN A 39 -4.18 -12.11 20.01
CA GLN A 39 -3.04 -11.61 19.24
C GLN A 39 -3.43 -10.33 18.50
N VAL A 40 -2.50 -9.38 18.42
CA VAL A 40 -2.65 -8.15 17.64
C VAL A 40 -1.64 -8.22 16.50
N LEU A 41 -2.14 -8.07 15.27
CA LEU A 41 -1.33 -8.13 14.06
C LEU A 41 -1.25 -6.75 13.43
N ASP A 42 -0.08 -6.14 13.53
CA ASP A 42 0.22 -4.86 12.88
C ASP A 42 0.83 -5.08 11.51
N MET A 43 0.25 -4.45 10.48
CA MET A 43 0.70 -4.55 9.09
C MET A 43 0.69 -3.19 8.41
N GLU A 44 1.49 -3.07 7.37
CA GLU A 44 1.57 -1.90 6.51
C GLU A 44 1.19 -2.28 5.08
N PHE A 45 0.13 -1.65 4.56
CA PHE A 45 -0.34 -1.85 3.19
C PHE A 45 0.16 -0.72 2.27
N PRO A 46 0.99 -1.01 1.25
CA PRO A 46 1.53 0.00 0.36
C PRO A 46 0.46 0.78 -0.41
N ARG A 47 0.55 2.11 -0.44
CA ARG A 47 -0.36 2.96 -1.25
C ARG A 47 0.19 3.34 -2.63
N SER A 48 1.44 2.99 -2.90
CA SER A 48 2.13 3.19 -4.16
C SER A 48 2.81 1.90 -4.59
N LEU A 49 2.85 1.67 -5.90
CA LEU A 49 3.47 0.51 -6.51
C LEU A 49 4.26 0.96 -7.73
N GLU A 50 5.48 0.46 -7.86
CA GLU A 50 6.30 0.71 -9.05
C GLU A 50 5.73 -0.09 -10.23
N THR A 51 5.62 0.58 -11.38
CA THR A 51 5.16 -0.07 -12.60
C THR A 51 6.32 -0.72 -13.34
N LYS A 52 6.11 -1.96 -13.79
CA LYS A 52 7.01 -2.64 -14.72
C LYS A 52 6.68 -2.34 -16.18
N VAL A 53 5.63 -1.57 -16.48
CA VAL A 53 5.23 -1.22 -17.84
C VAL A 53 6.26 -0.24 -18.43
N PRO A 54 6.97 -0.59 -19.51
CA PRO A 54 7.91 0.33 -20.12
C PRO A 54 7.17 1.48 -20.81
N PHE A 55 7.78 2.67 -20.81
CA PHE A 55 7.17 3.91 -21.31
C PHE A 55 6.69 3.84 -22.77
N ASN A 56 7.30 2.97 -23.58
CA ASN A 56 6.99 2.80 -25.00
C ASN A 56 6.04 1.62 -25.30
N SER A 57 5.49 0.94 -24.29
CA SER A 57 4.53 -0.15 -24.48
C SER A 57 3.13 0.27 -24.06
N PHE A 58 2.20 0.18 -25.01
CA PHE A 58 0.76 0.29 -24.75
C PHE A 58 0.14 -1.05 -24.38
N THR A 59 0.88 -2.15 -24.54
CA THR A 59 0.43 -3.50 -24.21
C THR A 59 0.84 -3.82 -22.78
N ILE A 60 -0.14 -4.18 -21.95
CA ILE A 60 0.02 -4.49 -20.52
C ILE A 60 -0.10 -6.00 -20.27
N ASP A 61 -0.57 -6.75 -21.28
CA ASP A 61 -0.92 -8.15 -21.15
C ASP A 61 0.25 -9.03 -20.68
N GLY A 62 0.02 -9.80 -19.62
CA GLY A 62 1.01 -10.68 -19.02
C GLY A 62 2.03 -10.02 -18.10
N MET A 63 1.95 -8.70 -17.86
CA MET A 63 2.81 -8.02 -16.90
C MET A 63 2.14 -7.89 -15.53
N PHE A 64 2.89 -8.25 -14.48
CA PHE A 64 2.44 -8.17 -13.10
C PHE A 64 3.44 -7.42 -12.22
N SER A 65 2.91 -6.60 -11.32
CA SER A 65 3.65 -5.93 -10.26
C SER A 65 3.33 -6.59 -8.92
N SER A 66 4.36 -6.86 -8.14
CA SER A 66 4.26 -7.49 -6.81
C SER A 66 3.94 -6.42 -5.77
N LEU A 67 2.76 -6.49 -5.16
CA LEU A 67 2.44 -5.73 -3.95
C LEU A 67 2.83 -6.59 -2.75
N GLU A 68 3.69 -6.07 -1.89
CA GLU A 68 4.26 -6.84 -0.77
C GLU A 68 3.80 -6.27 0.57
N VAL A 69 3.45 -7.17 1.48
CA VAL A 69 3.07 -6.85 2.85
C VAL A 69 3.93 -7.70 3.78
N ALA A 70 4.70 -7.05 4.65
CA ALA A 70 5.45 -7.74 5.68
C ALA A 70 4.48 -8.25 6.76
N LEU A 71 4.64 -9.51 7.13
CA LEU A 71 4.00 -10.11 8.29
C LEU A 71 4.98 -10.10 9.47
N PRO A 72 4.50 -9.81 10.69
CA PRO A 72 5.24 -10.10 11.91
C PRO A 72 5.64 -11.59 11.95
N ASN A 73 6.92 -11.87 12.26
CA ASN A 73 7.52 -13.21 12.24
C ASN A 73 6.84 -14.23 13.19
N GLU A 74 5.97 -13.76 14.08
CA GLU A 74 5.42 -14.51 15.20
C GLU A 74 4.08 -15.20 14.88
N VAL A 75 3.47 -14.92 13.72
CA VAL A 75 2.13 -15.41 13.39
C VAL A 75 2.15 -16.35 12.18
N SER A 76 1.87 -17.64 12.43
CA SER A 76 1.74 -18.67 11.41
C SER A 76 0.26 -19.02 11.16
N GLY A 77 -0.05 -19.55 9.98
CA GLY A 77 -1.42 -19.94 9.62
C GLY A 77 -2.34 -18.77 9.22
N ILE A 78 -1.76 -17.64 8.82
CA ILE A 78 -2.50 -16.54 8.18
C ILE A 78 -2.53 -16.81 6.68
N ASP A 79 -3.74 -16.85 6.12
CA ASP A 79 -3.97 -16.71 4.69
C ASP A 79 -4.43 -15.29 4.40
N MET A 80 -4.05 -14.74 3.24
CA MET A 80 -4.47 -13.39 2.84
C MET A 80 -4.89 -13.36 1.39
N TYR A 81 -5.87 -12.54 1.07
CA TYR A 81 -6.25 -12.21 -0.29
C TYR A 81 -6.65 -10.75 -0.39
N ILE A 82 -6.57 -10.19 -1.59
CA ILE A 82 -7.12 -8.87 -1.89
C ILE A 82 -8.30 -9.02 -2.84
N LEU A 83 -9.33 -8.22 -2.60
CA LEU A 83 -10.32 -7.88 -3.63
C LEU A 83 -9.86 -6.59 -4.29
N TRP A 84 -9.76 -6.54 -5.61
CA TRP A 84 -9.22 -5.36 -6.29
C TRP A 84 -9.98 -5.02 -7.57
N LYS A 85 -9.84 -3.78 -8.02
CA LYS A 85 -10.32 -3.29 -9.31
C LYS A 85 -9.52 -2.06 -9.76
N ARG A 86 -9.60 -1.71 -11.05
CA ARG A 86 -9.02 -0.46 -11.56
C ARG A 86 -9.79 0.75 -11.01
N PHE A 87 -9.09 1.87 -10.85
CA PHE A 87 -9.66 3.12 -10.36
C PHE A 87 -9.16 4.32 -11.19
N PRO A 88 -10.04 5.26 -11.57
CA PRO A 88 -11.50 5.17 -11.51
C PRO A 88 -12.02 4.11 -12.50
N GLY A 89 -13.15 3.49 -12.19
CA GLY A 89 -13.72 2.44 -13.03
C GLY A 89 -14.92 1.75 -12.38
N ASN A 90 -15.73 1.10 -13.21
CA ASN A 90 -16.90 0.35 -12.79
C ASN A 90 -16.69 -1.17 -12.88
N ASP A 91 -15.43 -1.59 -12.98
CA ASP A 91 -15.03 -2.99 -13.00
C ASP A 91 -15.51 -3.72 -11.74
N SER A 92 -15.85 -4.99 -11.89
CA SER A 92 -16.12 -5.88 -10.77
C SER A 92 -14.86 -6.13 -9.96
N LEU A 93 -15.04 -6.40 -8.66
CA LEU A 93 -13.93 -6.81 -7.81
C LEU A 93 -13.42 -8.19 -8.22
N SER A 94 -12.13 -8.27 -8.49
CA SER A 94 -11.40 -9.52 -8.74
C SER A 94 -10.63 -9.92 -7.50
N ARG A 95 -10.49 -11.23 -7.25
CA ARG A 95 -9.71 -11.75 -6.12
C ARG A 95 -8.29 -12.13 -6.56
N ILE A 96 -7.30 -11.77 -5.76
CA ILE A 96 -5.91 -12.27 -5.85
C ILE A 96 -5.53 -12.82 -4.48
N ASP A 97 -5.15 -14.09 -4.42
CA ASP A 97 -4.61 -14.71 -3.21
C ASP A 97 -3.13 -14.36 -3.04
N ALA A 98 -2.69 -14.19 -1.78
CA ALA A 98 -1.31 -13.91 -1.45
C ALA A 98 -0.44 -15.17 -1.58
N VAL A 99 0.82 -14.99 -1.94
CA VAL A 99 1.87 -15.99 -1.74
C VAL A 99 2.75 -15.52 -0.60
N CYS A 100 2.68 -16.19 0.55
CA CYS A 100 3.43 -15.82 1.74
C CYS A 100 4.68 -16.69 1.88
N LYS A 101 5.85 -16.06 1.95
CA LYS A 101 7.16 -16.71 2.10
C LYS A 101 8.09 -15.82 2.92
N ASP A 102 8.82 -16.43 3.86
CA ASP A 102 9.86 -15.76 4.65
C ASP A 102 9.39 -14.45 5.34
N GLY A 103 8.17 -14.44 5.88
CA GLY A 103 7.59 -13.28 6.57
C GLY A 103 7.06 -12.18 5.65
N VAL A 104 6.96 -12.43 4.33
CA VAL A 104 6.40 -11.48 3.36
C VAL A 104 5.29 -12.15 2.57
N CYS A 105 4.14 -11.49 2.45
CA CYS A 105 3.05 -11.89 1.57
C CYS A 105 3.05 -11.00 0.32
N SER A 106 3.16 -11.63 -0.86
CA SER A 106 3.11 -10.93 -2.15
C SER A 106 1.80 -11.19 -2.88
N PHE A 107 1.31 -10.16 -3.58
CA PHE A 107 0.16 -10.21 -4.47
C PHE A 107 0.61 -9.81 -5.88
N GLU A 108 0.43 -10.70 -6.85
CA GLU A 108 0.74 -10.42 -8.25
C GLU A 108 -0.46 -9.72 -8.91
N ILE A 109 -0.37 -8.40 -9.01
CA ILE A 109 -1.44 -7.57 -9.58
C ILE A 109 -1.07 -7.22 -11.02
N PRO A 110 -2.02 -7.27 -11.98
CA PRO A 110 -1.77 -6.79 -13.34
C PRO A 110 -1.19 -5.37 -13.31
N SER A 111 -0.02 -5.18 -13.92
CA SER A 111 0.70 -3.92 -13.91
C SER A 111 -0.17 -2.81 -14.47
N GLN A 112 -0.05 -1.59 -13.91
CA GLN A 112 -0.77 -0.42 -14.42
C GLN A 112 0.18 0.48 -15.21
N PRO A 113 -0.30 1.19 -16.24
CA PRO A 113 0.52 2.21 -16.89
C PRO A 113 0.93 3.29 -15.87
N PRO A 114 1.94 4.11 -16.17
CA PRO A 114 2.32 5.23 -15.30
C PRO A 114 1.10 6.08 -14.90
N ALA A 115 1.00 6.41 -13.61
CA ALA A 115 -0.14 7.10 -12.97
C ALA A 115 -1.49 6.35 -12.96
N GLY A 116 -1.53 5.11 -13.44
CA GLY A 116 -2.70 4.22 -13.25
C GLY A 116 -2.93 3.90 -11.78
N LYS A 117 -4.20 3.77 -11.38
CA LYS A 117 -4.58 3.50 -9.99
C LYS A 117 -5.47 2.27 -9.91
N ILE A 118 -5.38 1.60 -8.77
CA ILE A 118 -6.27 0.51 -8.39
C ILE A 118 -6.89 0.82 -7.03
N ALA A 119 -8.06 0.27 -6.79
CA ALA A 119 -8.61 0.11 -5.45
C ALA A 119 -8.42 -1.35 -5.05
N TYR A 120 -7.88 -1.61 -3.87
CA TYR A 120 -7.77 -2.95 -3.32
C TYR A 120 -8.25 -2.96 -1.86
N TYR A 121 -8.78 -4.11 -1.45
CA TYR A 121 -9.38 -4.35 -0.15
C TYR A 121 -8.78 -5.65 0.40
N PRO A 122 -7.83 -5.56 1.33
CA PRO A 122 -7.22 -6.73 1.95
C PRO A 122 -8.21 -7.47 2.84
N VAL A 123 -8.12 -8.80 2.80
CA VAL A 123 -8.88 -9.70 3.66
C VAL A 123 -7.92 -10.74 4.22
N LEU A 124 -7.89 -10.84 5.54
CA LEU A 124 -7.14 -11.84 6.28
C LEU A 124 -8.04 -12.99 6.69
N ARG A 125 -7.48 -14.20 6.62
CA ARG A 125 -8.09 -15.44 7.07
C ARG A 125 -7.20 -16.07 8.13
N PHE A 126 -7.76 -16.29 9.32
CA PHE A 126 -7.06 -16.91 10.43
C PHE A 126 -8.03 -17.81 11.21
N ASN A 127 -7.67 -19.08 11.39
CA ASN A 127 -8.48 -20.09 12.09
C ASN A 127 -9.96 -20.13 11.65
N GLY A 128 -10.23 -19.93 10.35
CA GLY A 128 -11.58 -19.91 9.78
C GLY A 128 -12.36 -18.60 9.96
N GLY A 129 -11.81 -17.60 10.66
CA GLY A 129 -12.34 -16.25 10.71
C GLY A 129 -11.86 -15.39 9.54
N GLU A 130 -12.71 -14.50 9.04
CA GLU A 130 -12.35 -13.49 8.04
C GLU A 130 -12.32 -12.08 8.65
N TYR A 131 -11.24 -11.35 8.41
CA TYR A 131 -11.02 -9.98 8.89
C TYR A 131 -10.75 -9.07 7.70
N ARG A 132 -11.60 -8.06 7.49
CA ARG A 132 -11.45 -7.06 6.42
C ARG A 132 -10.73 -5.83 6.94
N VAL A 133 -9.80 -5.30 6.14
CA VAL A 133 -8.80 -4.29 6.55
C VAL A 133 -8.84 -3.01 5.72
#